data_AF-A0A532T4K9-F1
#
_entry.id   AF-A0A532T4K9-F1
#
_cell.length_a   1.000
_cell.length_b   1.000
_cell.length_c   1.000
_cell.angle_alpha   90.00
_cell.angle_beta   90.00
_cell.angle_gamma   90.00
#
_symmetry.space_group_name_H-M   'P 1'
#
loop_
_entity.id
_entity.type
_entity.pdbx_description
1 polymer ?
#
loop_
_entity_poly.entity_id
_entity_poly.type
_entity_poly.pdbx_seq_one_letter_code
_entity_poly.pdbx_strand_id
1 'polypeptide(L)' 'MTEAILHEISKKLDKLIAISAIQGKDEDRQIKILKSLKFTYKDISNLIGIPEGTLKIRDHRERKNLNAKSKS' A
#
# COMPACT_ATOMS: atom_id res chain seq x y z
N MET A 1 28.88 -7.25 -9.00
CA MET A 1 28.69 -5.78 -8.92
C MET A 1 27.43 -5.33 -9.68
N THR A 2 27.22 -5.84 -10.90
CA THR A 2 26.05 -5.58 -11.76
C THR A 2 24.70 -6.00 -11.15
N GLU A 3 24.63 -7.13 -10.44
CA GLU A 3 23.37 -7.63 -9.86
C GLU A 3 22.80 -6.72 -8.76
N ALA A 4 23.67 -6.13 -7.94
CA ALA A 4 23.24 -5.21 -6.88
C ALA A 4 22.60 -3.94 -7.48
N ILE A 5 23.19 -3.42 -8.56
CA ILE A 5 22.67 -2.25 -9.29
C ILE A 5 21.31 -2.61 -9.92
N LEU A 6 21.20 -3.78 -10.56
CA LEU A 6 19.95 -4.23 -11.16
C LEU A 6 18.84 -4.35 -10.13
N HIS A 7 19.14 -4.91 -8.95
CA HIS A 7 18.17 -5.00 -7.85
C HIS A 7 17.71 -3.63 -7.35
N GLU A 8 18.61 -2.66 -7.28
CA GLU A 8 18.25 -1.30 -6.88
C GLU A 8 17.36 -0.61 -7.94
N ILE A 9 17.67 -0.80 -9.22
CA ILE A 9 16.86 -0.29 -10.33
C ILE A 9 15.46 -0.89 -10.29
N SER A 10 15.34 -2.21 -10.13
CA SER A 10 14.03 -2.89 -10.06
C SER A 10 13.17 -2.33 -8.92
N LYS A 11 13.74 -2.15 -7.72
CA LYS A 11 13.02 -1.55 -6.58
C LYS A 11 12.55 -0.12 -6.85
N LYS A 12 13.32 0.67 -7.60
CA LYS A 12 12.94 2.04 -7.98
C LYS A 12 11.81 2.02 -9.02
N LEU A 13 11.87 1.10 -9.99
CA LEU A 13 10.82 0.91 -10.99
C LEU A 13 9.49 0.49 -10.35
N ASP A 14 9.51 -0.45 -9.41
CA ASP A 14 8.30 -0.88 -8.68
C ASP A 14 7.59 0.32 -8.02
N LYS A 15 8.34 1.25 -7.43
CA LYS A 15 7.80 2.47 -6.82
C LYS A 15 7.18 3.40 -7.86
N LEU A 16 7.81 3.58 -9.02
CA LEU A 16 7.29 4.43 -10.10
C LEU A 16 5.99 3.87 -10.69
N ILE A 17 5.93 2.55 -10.89
CA ILE A 17 4.72 1.85 -11.34
C ILE A 17 3.61 2.03 -10.31
N ALA A 18 3.92 1.88 -9.02
CA ALA A 18 2.94 2.07 -7.95
C ALA A 18 2.39 3.51 -7.91
N ILE A 19 3.25 4.53 -8.01
CA ILE A 19 2.83 5.94 -8.08
C ILE A 19 1.90 6.18 -9.27
N SER A 20 2.26 5.65 -10.44
CA SER A 20 1.44 5.79 -11.65
C SER A 20 0.08 5.11 -11.50
N ALA A 21 0.02 3.96 -10.83
CA ALA A 21 -1.21 3.20 -10.63
C ALA A 21 -2.21 3.89 -9.67
N ILE A 22 -1.71 4.65 -8.69
CA ILE A 22 -2.54 5.34 -7.70
C ILE A 22 -2.93 6.77 -8.11
N GLN A 23 -2.31 7.33 -9.15
CA GLN A 23 -2.54 8.70 -9.58
C GLN A 23 -4.03 8.94 -9.93
N GLY A 24 -4.59 10.03 -9.38
CA GLY A 24 -5.99 10.41 -9.60
C GLY A 24 -7.03 9.50 -8.95
N LYS A 25 -6.62 8.57 -8.07
CA LYS A 25 -7.54 7.75 -7.27
C LYS A 25 -7.75 8.40 -5.90
N ASP A 26 -8.90 8.13 -5.28
CA ASP A 26 -9.19 8.47 -3.89
C ASP A 26 -8.33 7.64 -2.92
N GLU A 27 -8.09 8.15 -1.71
CA GLU A 27 -7.20 7.53 -0.71
C GLU A 27 -7.50 6.04 -0.47
N ASP A 28 -8.77 5.66 -0.36
CA ASP A 28 -9.18 4.28 -0.07
C ASP A 28 -8.77 3.35 -1.20
N ARG A 29 -8.96 3.81 -2.44
CA ARG A 29 -8.56 3.07 -3.63
C ARG A 29 -7.04 3.05 -3.79
N GLN A 30 -6.35 4.14 -3.47
CA GLN A 30 -4.88 4.15 -3.44
C GLN A 30 -4.34 3.10 -2.46
N ILE A 31 -4.85 3.06 -1.23
CA ILE A 31 -4.44 2.09 -0.20
C ILE A 31 -4.69 0.65 -0.68
N LYS A 32 -5.88 0.36 -1.23
CA LYS A 32 -6.19 -0.98 -1.76
C LYS A 32 -5.24 -1.42 -2.86
N ILE A 33 -4.93 -0.52 -3.80
CA ILE A 33 -3.99 -0.80 -4.89
C ILE A 33 -2.59 -1.09 -4.33
N LEU A 34 -2.06 -0.22 -3.46
CA LEU A 34 -0.71 -0.41 -2.91
C LEU A 34 -0.58 -1.68 -2.07
N LYS A 35 -1.62 -2.05 -1.31
CA LYS A 35 -1.67 -3.32 -0.57
C LYS A 35 -1.69 -4.52 -1.51
N SER A 36 -2.40 -4.44 -2.63
CA SER A 36 -2.42 -5.52 -3.64
C SER A 36 -1.04 -5.72 -4.28
N LEU A 37 -0.26 -4.64 -4.41
CA LEU A 37 1.13 -4.64 -4.84
C LEU A 37 2.13 -5.01 -3.73
N LYS A 38 1.65 -5.46 -2.56
CA LYS A 38 2.45 -5.89 -1.40
C LYS A 38 3.36 -4.81 -0.80
N PHE A 39 3.03 -3.53 -0.97
CA PHE A 39 3.73 -2.44 -0.28
C PHE A 39 3.49 -2.53 1.23
N THR A 40 4.52 -2.26 2.03
CA THR A 40 4.39 -2.24 3.49
C THR A 40 3.61 -1.01 3.95
N TYR A 41 3.07 -1.01 5.17
CA TYR A 41 2.42 0.21 5.71
C TYR A 41 3.35 1.42 5.73
N LYS A 42 4.65 1.20 5.96
CA LYS A 42 5.66 2.26 5.90
C LYS A 42 5.80 2.81 4.49
N ASP A 43 5.86 1.94 3.47
CA ASP A 43 5.96 2.40 2.08
C ASP A 43 4.70 3.12 1.63
N ILE A 44 3.52 2.60 1.99
CA ILE A 44 2.24 3.26 1.73
C ILE A 44 2.23 4.64 2.37
N SER A 45 2.59 4.72 3.66
CA SER A 45 2.65 5.98 4.39
C SER A 45 3.55 7.02 3.70
N ASN A 46 4.72 6.60 3.21
CA ASN A 46 5.62 7.47 2.48
C ASN A 46 5.08 7.92 1.12
N LEU A 47 4.29 7.07 0.43
CA LEU A 47 3.79 7.36 -0.92
C LEU A 47 2.57 8.30 -0.93
N ILE A 48 1.67 8.15 0.04
CA ILE A 48 0.37 8.87 0.06
C ILE A 48 0.23 9.85 1.22
N GLY A 49 1.21 9.91 2.13
CA GLY A 49 1.23 10.88 3.24
C GLY A 49 0.34 10.52 4.43
N ILE A 50 -0.23 9.31 4.48
CA ILE A 50 -1.07 8.86 5.59
C ILE A 50 -0.20 8.19 6.66
N PRO A 51 -0.31 8.51 7.95
CA PRO A 51 0.48 7.86 9.00
C PRO A 51 0.25 6.34 9.07
N GLU A 52 1.30 5.57 9.28
CA GLU A 52 1.23 4.10 9.42
C GLU A 52 0.23 3.65 10.50
N GLY A 53 0.15 4.39 11.61
CA GLY A 53 -0.83 4.11 12.67
C GLY A 53 -2.28 4.22 12.19
N THR A 54 -2.59 5.23 11.36
CA THR A 54 -3.90 5.42 10.75
C THR A 54 -4.25 4.26 9.83
N LEU A 55 -3.30 3.79 9.01
CA LEU A 55 -3.48 2.63 8.13
C LEU A 55 -3.80 1.36 8.94
N LYS A 56 -3.05 1.10 10.02
CA LYS A 56 -3.26 -0.07 10.89
C LYS A 56 -4.63 -0.05 11.58
N ILE A 57 -5.05 1.12 12.09
CA ILE A 57 -6.37 1.27 12.73
C ILE A 57 -7.48 1.02 11.71
N ARG A 58 -7.34 1.56 10.49
CA ARG A 58 -8.29 1.37 9.40
C ARG A 58 -8.45 -0.12 9.07
N ASP A 59 -7.35 -0.81 8.86
CA ASP A 59 -7.31 -2.26 8.61
C ASP A 59 -7.92 -3.09 9.74
N HIS A 60 -7.69 -2.69 10.98
CA HIS A 60 -8.29 -3.36 12.13
C HIS A 60 -9.82 -3.21 12.13
N ARG A 61 -10.32 -2.00 11.85
CA ARG A 61 -11.77 -1.74 11.74
C ARG A 61 -12.41 -2.53 10.60
N GLU A 62 -11.77 -2.56 9.43
CA GLU A 62 -12.27 -3.32 8.27
C GLU A 62 -12.42 -4.81 8.59
N ARG A 63 -11.39 -5.42 9.21
CA ARG A 63 -11.43 -6.83 9.63
C ARG A 63 -12.53 -7.09 10.66
N LYS A 64 -12.72 -6.19 11.63
CA LYS A 64 -13.80 -6.30 12.62
C LYS A 64 -15.18 -6.26 11.95
N ASN A 65 -15.37 -5.38 10.97
CA ASN A 65 -16.64 -5.25 10.25
C ASN A 65 -16.92 -6.47 9.36
N LEU A 66 -15.90 -7.04 8.70
CA LEU A 66 -16.04 -8.28 7.93
C LEU A 66 -16.47 -9.43 8.84
N ASN A 67 -15.80 -9.62 9.98
CA ASN A 67 -16.14 -10.66 10.94
C ASN A 67 -17.56 -10.51 11.53
N ALA A 68 -18.04 -9.28 11.70
CA ALA A 68 -19.40 -9.02 12.15
C ALA A 68 -20.44 -9.39 11.07
N LYS A 69 -20.16 -9.10 9.80
CA LYS A 69 -21.03 -9.47 8.68
C LYS A 69 -21.10 -10.97 8.42
N SER A 70 -20.01 -11.70 8.61
CA SER A 70 -19.97 -13.16 8.41
C SER A 70 -20.74 -13.96 9.47
N LYS A 71 -21.20 -13.31 10.55
CA LYS A 71 -21.96 -13.92 11.65
C LYS A 71 -23.45 -13.56 11.63
N SER A 72 -23.86 -12.69 10.70
CA SER A 72 -25.26 -12.33 10.44
C SER A 72 -25.79 -13.09 9.24
#